data_AF-A0A2G5HX44-F1
#
_entry.id   AF-A0A2G5HX44-F1
#
_cell.length_a   1.000
_cell.length_b   1.000
_cell.length_c   1.000
_cell.angle_alpha   90.00
_cell.angle_beta   90.00
_cell.angle_gamma   90.00
#
_symmetry.space_group_name_H-M   'P 1'
#
loop_
_entity.id
_entity.type
_entity.pdbx_description
1 polymer ?
#
loop_
_entity_poly.entity_id
_entity_poly.type
_entity_poly.pdbx_seq_one_letter_code
_entity_poly.pdbx_strand_id
1 'polypeptide(L)'
;MLPPGLETPRQVKAYYNTVYNDLISSGAFQPFLYPQATFGFAMILIYLLIDHRRRPLLQKVRLPLFGLLVAFSIWNILNVRARSAPAAYGVGLISSWGTMWTAAVMAWNDCQTDFRRLERADEGALKKVREDGDVDGRANGSANDKGEKERRVAMLELSEKRATEGPAKRTGPIFWQPYPERPFLERLDWVADVFCSFRGVGWSFETSGIPKLPKHIELELEGYENSSGDIHKAHKTDVSSPPTTSYTGLIRFSSRQALLRFFLPRLFLGAATLDVVKTLMHHDPYFWGYTYTTTSPPWLFGINSPTLLRSARLLLSFVGISVALNTIFLLGPLFFVFVLSSKRIGLRGAPFLNPPTFFGSIDLVLNKGLAGFWSSYWHQTFRYAFQAPATRLLSFLNVEPRSQKGRLIGLWLAFALSGLLHASGSTTQLGDTRPLRGPFAFFLSQALGITLQTFFTQKAQQPLLSRQFGNLLFVIVWMYFTAPLLVDDFAKGGVWLYEPLIISPLRLLGWGQADDRQDWILWKDLVRWRTGSSWWDTGLAF
;
A
#
# COMPACT_ATOMS: atom_id res chain seq x y z
N MET A 1 7.52 -16.99 25.17
CA MET A 1 6.28 -17.80 25.02
C MET A 1 5.16 -17.25 25.90
N LEU A 2 3.90 -17.46 25.54
CA LEU A 2 2.76 -17.15 26.42
C LEU A 2 2.74 -18.11 27.62
N PRO A 3 2.36 -17.65 28.81
CA PRO A 3 2.18 -18.53 29.96
C PRO A 3 1.02 -19.51 29.71
N PRO A 4 1.06 -20.71 30.31
CA PRO A 4 -0.11 -21.60 30.31
C PRO A 4 -1.25 -20.98 31.14
N GLY A 5 -2.49 -21.36 30.83
CA GLY A 5 -3.66 -21.01 31.64
C GLY A 5 -4.36 -19.69 31.31
N LEU A 6 -3.99 -18.98 30.25
CA LEU A 6 -4.82 -17.88 29.73
C LEU A 6 -5.95 -18.49 28.88
N GLU A 7 -7.18 -18.26 29.31
CA GLU A 7 -8.40 -18.86 28.76
C GLU A 7 -9.08 -17.98 27.71
N THR A 8 -8.74 -16.69 27.65
CA THR A 8 -9.39 -15.73 26.74
C THR A 8 -8.39 -14.80 26.03
N PRO A 9 -8.74 -14.28 24.84
CA PRO A 9 -7.90 -13.30 24.14
C PRO A 9 -7.70 -12.01 24.95
N ARG A 10 -8.62 -11.64 25.84
CA ARG A 10 -8.49 -10.47 26.71
C ARG A 10 -7.41 -10.67 27.77
N GLN A 11 -7.36 -11.85 28.38
CA GLN A 11 -6.29 -12.21 29.32
C GLN A 11 -4.92 -12.16 28.62
N VAL A 12 -4.84 -12.61 27.37
CA VAL A 12 -3.62 -12.48 26.55
C VAL A 12 -3.26 -11.01 26.28
N LYS A 13 -4.22 -10.15 25.93
CA LYS A 13 -3.99 -8.70 25.78
C LYS A 13 -3.50 -8.06 27.10
N ALA A 14 -4.07 -8.45 28.24
CA ALA A 14 -3.64 -7.95 29.56
C ALA A 14 -2.22 -8.40 29.92
N TYR A 15 -1.87 -9.65 29.61
CA TYR A 15 -0.50 -10.14 29.72
C TYR A 15 0.47 -9.30 28.88
N TYR A 16 0.17 -9.05 27.60
CA TYR A 16 1.03 -8.22 26.75
C TYR A 16 1.16 -6.77 27.22
N ASN A 17 0.11 -6.18 27.81
CA ASN A 17 0.21 -4.87 28.45
C ASN A 17 1.22 -4.87 29.61
N THR A 18 1.26 -5.95 30.40
CA THR A 18 2.22 -6.11 31.49
C THR A 18 3.64 -6.24 30.95
N VAL A 19 3.85 -7.13 29.98
CA VAL A 19 5.14 -7.29 29.27
C VAL A 19 5.63 -5.95 28.71
N TYR A 20 4.75 -5.20 28.04
CA TYR A 20 5.10 -3.88 27.54
C TYR A 20 5.55 -2.93 28.66
N ASN A 21 4.77 -2.81 29.73
CA ASN A 21 5.11 -1.92 30.84
C ASN A 21 6.44 -2.29 31.50
N ASP A 22 6.74 -3.58 31.64
CA ASP A 22 8.00 -4.08 32.19
C ASP A 22 9.19 -3.73 31.27
N LEU A 23 9.03 -3.92 29.96
CA LEU A 23 10.05 -3.57 28.97
C LEU A 23 10.36 -2.07 28.92
N ILE A 24 9.33 -1.23 29.07
CA ILE A 24 9.52 0.23 29.09
C ILE A 24 10.07 0.72 30.43
N SER A 25 9.57 0.20 31.56
CA SER A 25 10.00 0.63 32.90
C SER A 25 11.43 0.19 33.24
N SER A 26 11.85 -0.99 32.75
CA SER A 26 13.25 -1.46 32.87
C SER A 26 14.23 -0.69 31.98
N GLY A 27 13.74 0.13 31.04
CA GLY A 27 14.58 0.83 30.07
C GLY A 27 15.13 -0.07 28.95
N ALA A 28 14.67 -1.32 28.85
CA ALA A 28 15.08 -2.23 27.78
C ALA A 28 14.63 -1.75 26.40
N PHE A 29 13.47 -1.07 26.33
CA PHE A 29 12.93 -0.47 25.12
C PHE A 29 12.35 0.91 25.37
N GLN A 30 12.26 1.70 24.31
CA GLN A 30 11.56 2.98 24.30
C GLN A 30 10.12 2.79 23.79
N PRO A 31 9.16 3.58 24.31
CA PRO A 31 7.80 3.55 23.83
C PRO A 31 7.71 4.16 22.42
N PHE A 32 6.91 3.56 21.54
CA PHE A 32 6.53 4.20 20.28
C PHE A 32 5.63 5.39 20.59
N LEU A 33 6.13 6.60 20.32
CA LEU A 33 5.41 7.85 20.54
C LEU A 33 5.32 8.66 19.25
N TYR A 34 4.12 9.13 18.95
CA TYR A 34 3.92 10.14 17.92
C TYR A 34 3.99 11.55 18.56
N PRO A 35 4.75 12.50 17.97
CA PRO A 35 5.41 12.43 16.66
C PRO A 35 6.85 11.88 16.63
N GLN A 36 7.48 11.61 17.77
CA GLN A 36 8.92 11.34 17.90
C GLN A 36 9.39 10.16 17.04
N ALA A 37 8.66 9.05 17.05
CA ALA A 37 8.98 7.86 16.26
C ALA A 37 8.91 8.09 14.74
N THR A 38 8.33 9.21 14.29
CA THR A 38 8.23 9.60 12.88
C THR A 38 9.22 10.70 12.47
N PHE A 39 10.11 11.13 13.38
CA PHE A 39 11.02 12.26 13.15
C PHE A 39 11.90 12.11 11.91
N GLY A 40 12.47 10.91 11.68
CA GLY A 40 13.24 10.64 10.47
C GLY A 40 12.47 10.88 9.17
N PHE A 41 11.18 10.53 9.14
CA PHE A 41 10.31 10.82 7.99
C PHE A 41 9.97 12.30 7.88
N ALA A 42 9.79 13.01 9.00
CA ALA A 42 9.58 14.45 8.99
C ALA A 42 10.77 15.20 8.37
N MET A 43 12.01 14.80 8.68
CA MET A 43 13.22 15.37 8.07
C MET A 43 13.23 15.19 6.54
N ILE A 44 12.82 14.02 6.06
CA ILE A 44 12.70 13.70 4.64
C ILE A 44 11.65 14.58 3.95
N LEU A 45 10.47 14.71 4.57
CA LEU A 45 9.42 15.57 4.06
C LEU A 45 9.89 17.03 3.96
N ILE A 46 10.56 17.54 5.00
CA ILE A 46 11.13 18.90 4.98
C ILE A 46 12.14 19.06 3.84
N TYR A 47 13.05 18.09 3.64
CA TYR A 47 13.99 18.12 2.52
C TYR A 47 13.26 18.20 1.17
N LEU A 48 12.23 17.37 0.96
CA LEU A 48 11.48 17.34 -0.30
C LEU A 48 10.61 18.58 -0.54
N LEU A 49 10.31 19.36 0.49
CA LEU A 49 9.64 20.66 0.35
C LEU A 49 10.60 21.75 -0.17
N ILE A 50 11.91 21.53 -0.10
CA ILE A 50 12.93 22.46 -0.61
C ILE A 50 13.27 22.03 -2.04
N ASP A 51 13.15 22.94 -3.02
CA ASP A 51 13.58 22.66 -4.39
C ASP A 51 15.10 22.47 -4.44
N HIS A 52 15.54 21.21 -4.56
CA HIS A 52 16.95 20.86 -4.62
C HIS A 52 17.50 20.83 -6.05
N ARG A 53 16.65 20.92 -7.07
CA ARG A 53 17.03 20.74 -8.49
C ARG A 53 18.06 21.76 -8.98
N ARG A 54 18.07 22.95 -8.38
CA ARG A 54 19.00 24.04 -8.73
C ARG A 54 20.11 24.27 -7.70
N ARG A 55 20.25 23.36 -6.71
CA ARG A 55 21.14 23.54 -5.56
C ARG A 55 22.07 22.32 -5.40
N PRO A 56 23.29 22.35 -5.97
CA PRO A 56 24.20 21.19 -5.97
C PRO A 56 24.52 20.64 -4.58
N LEU A 57 24.62 21.51 -3.57
CA LEU A 57 24.85 21.08 -2.19
C LEU A 57 23.65 20.27 -1.65
N LEU A 58 22.42 20.71 -1.93
CA LEU A 58 21.22 19.99 -1.50
C LEU A 58 21.10 18.63 -2.21
N GLN A 59 21.45 18.56 -3.49
CA GLN A 59 21.48 17.29 -4.23
C GLN A 59 22.45 16.30 -3.60
N LYS A 60 23.63 16.77 -3.18
CA LYS A 60 24.66 15.91 -2.54
C LYS A 60 24.22 15.38 -1.17
N VAL A 61 23.42 16.13 -0.40
CA VAL A 61 22.94 15.66 0.93
C VAL A 61 21.76 14.69 0.84
N ARG A 62 21.17 14.48 -0.34
CA ARG A 62 20.03 13.56 -0.55
C ARG A 62 20.32 12.14 -0.05
N LEU A 63 21.46 11.56 -0.46
CA LEU A 63 21.85 10.21 -0.06
C LEU A 63 22.32 10.11 1.40
N PRO A 64 23.13 11.05 1.93
CA PRO A 64 23.40 11.13 3.37
C PRO A 64 22.13 11.20 4.23
N LEU A 65 21.15 12.02 3.83
CA LEU A 65 19.88 12.15 4.56
C LEU A 65 19.06 10.85 4.52
N PHE A 66 19.04 10.16 3.37
CA PHE A 66 18.47 8.83 3.29
C PHE A 66 19.21 7.83 4.19
N GLY A 67 20.55 7.87 4.24
CA GLY A 67 21.34 7.05 5.15
C GLY A 67 20.99 7.29 6.62
N LEU A 68 20.75 8.55 7.01
CA LEU A 68 20.26 8.90 8.35
C LEU A 68 18.87 8.32 8.63
N LEU A 69 17.95 8.35 7.65
CA LEU A 69 16.64 7.69 7.79
C LEU A 69 16.80 6.18 7.98
N VAL A 70 17.68 5.53 7.21
CA VAL A 70 17.94 4.09 7.36
C VAL A 70 18.43 3.78 8.77
N ALA A 71 19.39 4.55 9.28
CA ALA A 71 19.90 4.40 10.64
C ALA A 71 18.79 4.61 11.70
N PHE A 72 17.96 5.64 11.52
CA PHE A 72 16.83 5.92 12.41
C PHE A 72 15.77 4.81 12.39
N SER A 73 15.42 4.29 11.22
CA SER A 73 14.48 3.18 11.08
C SER A 73 15.01 1.88 11.69
N ILE A 74 16.31 1.58 11.53
CA ILE A 74 16.96 0.45 12.19
C ILE A 74 16.91 0.64 13.71
N TRP A 75 17.23 1.84 14.20
CA TRP A 75 17.15 2.15 15.63
C TRP A 75 15.71 1.97 16.16
N ASN A 76 14.69 2.44 15.45
CA ASN A 76 13.28 2.20 15.80
C ASN A 76 12.96 0.71 15.88
N ILE A 77 13.34 -0.10 14.89
CA ILE A 77 13.08 -1.55 14.87
C ILE A 77 13.75 -2.24 16.07
N LEU A 78 14.98 -1.84 16.39
CA LEU A 78 15.76 -2.47 17.46
C LEU A 78 15.38 -2.00 18.86
N ASN A 79 14.92 -0.75 19.03
CA ASN A 79 14.80 -0.14 20.36
C ASN A 79 13.39 0.36 20.71
N VAL A 80 12.44 0.37 19.78
CA VAL A 80 11.11 0.94 20.01
C VAL A 80 10.02 -0.14 19.99
N ARG A 81 9.09 -0.08 20.94
CA ARG A 81 7.93 -0.98 21.02
C ARG A 81 6.64 -0.17 21.23
N ALA A 82 5.56 -0.59 20.59
CA ALA A 82 4.23 -0.03 20.84
C ALA A 82 3.49 -0.84 21.91
N ARG A 83 2.45 -0.25 22.49
CA ARG A 83 1.75 -0.80 23.65
C ARG A 83 0.96 -2.04 23.32
N SER A 84 0.20 -1.99 22.22
CA SER A 84 -0.55 -3.16 21.76
C SER A 84 0.32 -4.05 20.87
N ALA A 85 0.24 -5.36 21.05
CA ALA A 85 1.01 -6.33 20.28
C ALA A 85 0.88 -6.16 18.74
N PRO A 86 -0.31 -5.82 18.18
CA PRO A 86 -0.43 -5.47 16.76
C PRO A 86 0.18 -4.11 16.38
N ALA A 87 0.02 -3.07 17.21
CA ALA A 87 0.70 -1.79 16.93
C ALA A 87 2.21 -1.97 16.95
N ALA A 88 2.71 -2.89 17.79
CA ALA A 88 4.11 -3.23 17.88
C ALA A 88 4.60 -3.83 16.55
N TYR A 89 3.82 -4.71 15.91
CA TYR A 89 4.09 -5.14 14.52
C TYR A 89 4.12 -3.96 13.54
N GLY A 90 3.19 -3.01 13.71
CA GLY A 90 3.11 -1.78 12.93
C GLY A 90 4.37 -0.92 12.98
N VAL A 91 5.08 -0.86 14.11
CA VAL A 91 6.34 -0.07 14.24
C VAL A 91 7.36 -0.52 13.22
N GLY A 92 7.64 -1.83 13.16
CA GLY A 92 8.61 -2.38 12.22
C GLY A 92 8.13 -2.31 10.77
N LEU A 93 6.84 -2.52 10.54
CA LEU A 93 6.23 -2.42 9.21
C LEU A 93 6.33 -0.98 8.65
N ILE A 94 5.95 0.03 9.44
CA ILE A 94 5.99 1.45 9.04
C ILE A 94 7.43 1.91 8.85
N SER A 95 8.34 1.55 9.75
CA SER A 95 9.76 1.94 9.66
C SER A 95 10.41 1.39 8.39
N SER A 96 10.21 0.10 8.11
CA SER A 96 10.77 -0.54 6.91
C SER A 96 10.05 -0.12 5.62
N TRP A 97 8.72 -0.08 5.58
CA TRP A 97 7.96 0.40 4.42
C TRP A 97 8.29 1.85 4.09
N GLY A 98 8.26 2.75 5.08
CA GLY A 98 8.57 4.16 4.88
C GLY A 98 10.00 4.35 4.37
N THR A 99 10.96 3.54 4.84
CA THR A 99 12.34 3.54 4.33
C THR A 99 12.39 3.06 2.89
N MET A 100 11.70 1.97 2.53
CA MET A 100 11.64 1.46 1.15
C MET A 100 10.96 2.45 0.20
N TRP A 101 9.87 3.08 0.62
CA TRP A 101 9.19 4.11 -0.15
C TRP A 101 10.10 5.33 -0.35
N THR A 102 10.74 5.81 0.72
CA THR A 102 11.70 6.92 0.64
C THR A 102 12.87 6.57 -0.28
N ALA A 103 13.38 5.34 -0.22
CA ALA A 103 14.41 4.86 -1.13
C ALA A 103 13.92 4.93 -2.58
N ALA A 104 12.69 4.50 -2.87
CA ALA A 104 12.13 4.55 -4.20
C ALA A 104 12.00 5.98 -4.74
N VAL A 105 11.64 6.96 -3.90
CA VAL A 105 11.41 8.35 -4.34
C VAL A 105 12.66 9.25 -4.27
N MET A 106 13.69 8.89 -3.48
CA MET A 106 14.90 9.72 -3.26
C MET A 106 16.24 9.03 -3.48
N ALA A 107 16.36 7.72 -3.26
CA ALA A 107 17.64 7.03 -3.41
C ALA A 107 17.76 6.45 -4.83
N TRP A 108 16.76 5.67 -5.23
CA TRP A 108 16.67 5.05 -6.55
C TRP A 108 16.16 6.00 -7.60
N ASN A 109 15.42 7.05 -7.25
CA ASN A 109 14.99 8.09 -8.17
C ASN A 109 15.13 9.45 -7.49
N ASP A 110 15.00 10.51 -8.27
CA ASP A 110 14.83 11.85 -7.75
C ASP A 110 13.41 12.30 -8.08
N CYS A 111 12.50 12.24 -7.12
CA CYS A 111 11.11 12.56 -7.40
C CYS A 111 10.91 13.99 -7.93
N GLN A 112 11.75 14.97 -7.54
CA GLN A 112 11.58 16.34 -8.04
C GLN A 112 11.92 16.49 -9.53
N THR A 113 12.80 15.63 -10.07
CA THR A 113 13.20 15.65 -11.49
C THR A 113 12.48 14.60 -12.32
N ASP A 114 12.32 13.40 -11.78
CA ASP A 114 11.91 12.21 -12.53
C ASP A 114 10.39 12.04 -12.55
N PHE A 115 9.69 12.55 -11.53
CA PHE A 115 8.26 12.29 -11.36
C PHE A 115 7.41 13.45 -11.85
N ARG A 116 6.30 13.08 -12.46
CA ARG A 116 5.25 13.99 -12.89
C ARG A 116 3.90 13.42 -12.48
N ARG A 117 2.94 14.28 -12.18
CA ARG A 117 1.56 13.88 -11.88
C ARG A 117 0.58 14.52 -12.85
N LEU A 118 -0.58 13.90 -13.03
CA LEU A 118 -1.69 14.49 -13.76
C LEU A 118 -2.29 15.64 -12.95
N GLU A 119 -2.37 16.83 -13.55
CA GLU A 119 -3.02 17.99 -12.96
C GLU A 119 -3.63 18.89 -14.05
N ARG A 120 -4.58 19.75 -13.68
CA ARG A 120 -5.10 20.80 -14.57
C ARG A 120 -4.19 22.02 -14.56
N ALA A 121 -4.00 22.64 -15.73
CA ALA A 121 -3.28 23.91 -15.84
C ALA A 121 -4.10 25.07 -15.24
N ASP A 122 -3.40 26.07 -14.70
CA ASP A 122 -3.98 27.38 -14.37
C ASP A 122 -4.27 28.13 -15.68
N GLU A 123 -5.56 28.26 -16.01
CA GLU A 123 -6.03 28.87 -17.25
C GLU A 123 -5.60 30.34 -17.36
N GLY A 124 -5.59 31.07 -16.24
CA GLY A 124 -5.15 32.46 -16.20
C GLY A 124 -3.65 32.59 -16.46
N ALA A 125 -2.84 31.71 -15.87
CA ALA A 125 -1.41 31.65 -16.14
C ALA A 125 -1.10 31.23 -17.58
N LEU A 126 -1.87 30.29 -18.13
CA LEU A 126 -1.72 29.81 -19.51
C LEU A 126 -2.00 30.93 -20.52
N LYS A 127 -3.07 31.71 -20.31
CA LYS A 127 -3.38 32.88 -21.16
C LYS A 127 -2.24 33.90 -21.17
N LYS A 128 -1.69 34.24 -20.00
CA LYS A 128 -0.54 35.16 -19.90
C LYS A 128 0.69 34.66 -20.65
N VAL A 129 0.98 33.36 -20.59
CA VAL A 129 2.08 32.78 -21.37
C VAL A 129 1.84 32.88 -22.89
N ARG A 130 0.60 32.70 -23.34
CA ARG A 130 0.21 32.85 -24.75
C ARG A 130 0.35 34.30 -25.20
N GLU A 131 -0.09 35.25 -24.37
CA GLU A 131 -0.02 36.70 -24.66
C GLU A 131 1.41 37.23 -24.70
N ASP A 132 2.29 36.76 -23.82
CA ASP A 132 3.69 37.21 -23.75
C ASP A 132 4.56 36.67 -24.91
N GLY A 133 4.08 35.68 -25.67
CA GLY A 133 4.85 35.08 -26.77
C GLY A 133 6.11 34.31 -26.33
N ASP A 134 6.25 34.00 -25.03
CA ASP A 134 7.46 33.43 -24.42
C ASP A 134 7.96 32.12 -25.04
N VAL A 135 7.08 31.38 -25.72
CA VAL A 135 7.40 30.07 -26.31
C VAL A 135 7.92 30.22 -27.76
N ASP A 136 7.68 31.36 -28.40
CA ASP A 136 7.90 31.54 -29.84
C ASP A 136 9.36 31.86 -30.18
N GLY A 137 10.10 32.43 -29.23
CA GLY A 137 11.54 32.69 -29.37
C GLY A 137 12.44 31.45 -29.32
N ARG A 138 11.91 30.24 -29.06
CA ARG A 138 12.68 28.99 -28.97
C ARG A 138 12.50 28.03 -30.15
N ALA A 139 11.52 28.26 -31.02
CA ALA A 139 11.14 27.32 -32.07
C ALA A 139 11.51 27.83 -33.48
N ASN A 140 12.80 27.81 -33.83
CA ASN A 140 13.22 27.94 -35.22
C ASN A 140 13.12 26.56 -35.90
N GLY A 141 11.93 26.16 -36.34
CA GLY A 141 11.76 24.90 -37.05
C GLY A 141 10.34 24.62 -37.54
N SER A 142 10.25 24.11 -38.77
CA SER A 142 9.06 23.65 -39.50
C SER A 142 7.92 23.08 -38.63
N ALA A 143 6.69 23.51 -38.93
CA ALA A 143 5.44 23.04 -38.33
C ALA A 143 5.16 21.57 -38.71
N ASN A 144 5.67 20.64 -37.92
CA ASN A 144 5.26 19.23 -37.93
C ASN A 144 4.62 18.88 -36.58
N ASP A 145 3.73 17.89 -36.56
CA ASP A 145 2.88 17.49 -35.41
C ASP A 145 3.70 17.26 -34.12
N LYS A 146 4.93 16.73 -34.25
CA LYS A 146 5.85 16.55 -33.13
C LYS A 146 6.32 17.88 -32.50
N GLY A 147 6.63 18.88 -33.33
CA GLY A 147 7.10 20.19 -32.85
C GLY A 147 5.98 20.98 -32.16
N GLU A 148 4.74 20.82 -32.62
CA GLU A 148 3.56 21.42 -31.99
C GLU A 148 3.30 20.83 -30.60
N LYS A 149 3.42 19.51 -30.47
CA LYS A 149 3.30 18.82 -29.18
C LYS A 149 4.38 19.25 -28.18
N GLU A 150 5.63 19.37 -28.62
CA GLU A 150 6.74 19.86 -27.78
C GLU A 150 6.52 21.31 -27.34
N ARG A 151 6.04 22.18 -28.26
CA ARG A 151 5.67 23.58 -27.95
C ARG A 151 4.55 23.65 -26.91
N ARG A 152 3.51 22.82 -27.04
CA ARG A 152 2.40 22.74 -26.08
C ARG A 152 2.88 22.31 -24.69
N VAL A 153 3.73 21.29 -24.61
CA VAL A 153 4.32 20.85 -23.34
C VAL A 153 5.13 21.97 -22.70
N ALA A 154 6.00 22.65 -23.46
CA ALA A 154 6.78 23.77 -22.95
C ALA A 154 5.91 24.93 -22.45
N MET A 155 4.82 25.23 -23.16
CA MET A 155 3.83 26.24 -22.77
C MET A 155 3.15 25.91 -21.43
N LEU A 156 2.72 24.66 -21.24
CA LEU A 156 2.08 24.19 -20.01
C LEU A 156 3.05 24.15 -18.82
N GLU A 157 4.32 23.78 -19.05
CA GLU A 157 5.35 23.86 -18.01
C GLU A 157 5.66 25.31 -17.62
N LEU A 158 5.62 26.24 -18.56
CA LEU A 158 5.83 27.66 -18.28
C LEU A 158 4.63 28.29 -17.56
N SER A 159 3.41 27.89 -17.91
CA SER A 159 2.19 28.35 -17.21
C SER A 159 2.18 27.86 -15.77
N GLU A 160 2.63 26.62 -15.52
CA GLU A 160 2.80 26.07 -14.17
C GLU A 160 3.74 26.92 -13.32
N LYS A 161 4.86 27.40 -13.88
CA LYS A 161 5.76 28.32 -13.16
C LYS A 161 5.12 29.65 -12.81
N ARG A 162 4.05 30.04 -13.50
CA ARG A 162 3.31 31.29 -13.30
C ARG A 162 1.97 31.05 -12.59
N ALA A 163 1.64 29.81 -12.25
CA ALA A 163 0.38 29.45 -11.63
C ALA A 163 0.26 30.13 -10.25
N THR A 164 -0.96 30.61 -9.98
CA THR A 164 -1.32 31.24 -8.71
C THR A 164 -2.55 30.58 -8.09
N GLU A 165 -3.34 29.91 -8.91
CA GLU A 165 -4.52 29.20 -8.45
C GLU A 165 -4.17 27.85 -7.80
N GLY A 166 -4.86 27.56 -6.70
CA GLY A 166 -4.79 26.23 -6.09
C GLY A 166 -5.50 25.16 -6.94
N PRO A 167 -5.18 23.86 -6.73
CA PRO A 167 -5.63 22.76 -7.60
C PRO A 167 -7.14 22.70 -7.84
N ALA A 168 -7.96 23.07 -6.86
CA ALA A 168 -9.42 23.05 -6.97
C ALA A 168 -10.01 24.10 -7.93
N LYS A 169 -9.27 25.16 -8.23
CA LYS A 169 -9.74 26.27 -9.09
C LYS A 169 -9.26 26.15 -10.54
N ARG A 170 -8.27 25.30 -10.80
CA ARG A 170 -7.66 25.13 -12.12
C ARG A 170 -8.63 24.48 -13.09
N THR A 171 -8.97 25.21 -14.15
CA THR A 171 -9.90 24.76 -15.20
C THR A 171 -9.22 24.53 -16.54
N GLY A 172 -7.92 24.78 -16.66
CA GLY A 172 -7.18 24.61 -17.90
C GLY A 172 -6.99 23.14 -18.28
N PRO A 173 -6.32 22.90 -19.42
CA PRO A 173 -6.07 21.56 -19.93
C PRO A 173 -5.28 20.69 -18.94
N ILE A 174 -5.56 19.39 -18.93
CA ILE A 174 -4.79 18.41 -18.16
C ILE A 174 -3.39 18.25 -18.77
N PHE A 175 -2.38 18.18 -17.92
CA PHE A 175 -0.98 17.95 -18.31
C PHE A 175 -0.20 17.17 -17.24
N TRP A 176 1.01 16.78 -17.61
CA TRP A 176 1.96 16.13 -16.69
C TRP A 176 2.77 17.17 -15.91
N GLN A 177 2.23 17.56 -14.76
CA GLN A 177 2.81 18.53 -13.85
C GLN A 177 4.15 18.03 -13.28
N PRO A 178 5.27 18.74 -13.53
CA PRO A 178 6.54 18.48 -12.85
C PRO A 178 6.49 18.97 -11.39
N TYR A 179 7.61 18.86 -10.66
CA TYR A 179 7.67 19.44 -9.31
C TYR A 179 7.44 20.97 -9.36
N PRO A 180 6.47 21.49 -8.58
CA PRO A 180 6.07 22.90 -8.61
C PRO A 180 7.13 23.79 -7.95
N GLU A 181 7.42 24.94 -8.56
CA GLU A 181 8.39 25.90 -7.99
C GLU A 181 7.73 26.82 -6.94
N ARG A 182 6.45 27.16 -7.15
CA ARG A 182 5.66 28.05 -6.31
C ARG A 182 4.16 27.81 -6.59
N PRO A 183 3.26 28.17 -5.66
CA PRO A 183 3.53 28.59 -4.28
C PRO A 183 3.97 27.41 -3.37
N PHE A 184 4.46 27.71 -2.16
CA PHE A 184 4.90 26.65 -1.21
C PHE A 184 3.80 25.63 -0.90
N LEU A 185 2.54 26.08 -0.79
CA LEU A 185 1.40 25.19 -0.56
C LEU A 185 1.24 24.15 -1.67
N GLU A 186 1.62 24.48 -2.90
CA GLU A 186 1.59 23.53 -4.00
C GLU A 186 2.71 22.50 -3.93
N ARG A 187 3.90 22.90 -3.46
CA ARG A 187 4.97 21.93 -3.11
C ARG A 187 4.54 21.00 -2.00
N LEU A 188 3.92 21.53 -0.95
CA LEU A 188 3.39 20.72 0.14
C LEU A 188 2.36 19.72 -0.36
N ASP A 189 1.44 20.17 -1.20
CA ASP A 189 0.43 19.33 -1.83
C ASP A 189 1.03 18.23 -2.72
N TRP A 190 2.02 18.57 -3.55
CA TRP A 190 2.71 17.63 -4.44
C TRP A 190 3.50 16.58 -3.63
N VAL A 191 4.20 17.00 -2.59
CA VAL A 191 4.95 16.09 -1.69
C VAL A 191 4.00 15.21 -0.89
N ALA A 192 2.87 15.75 -0.39
CA ALA A 192 1.88 14.94 0.30
C ALA A 192 1.27 13.88 -0.63
N ASP A 193 0.99 14.24 -1.88
CA ASP A 193 0.43 13.33 -2.88
C ASP A 193 1.40 12.20 -3.24
N VAL A 194 2.69 12.49 -3.50
CA VAL A 194 3.65 11.41 -3.78
C VAL A 194 3.77 10.44 -2.60
N PHE A 195 3.66 10.91 -1.35
CA PHE A 195 3.68 10.03 -0.16
C PHE A 195 2.38 9.24 0.07
N CYS A 196 1.28 9.61 -0.60
CA CYS A 196 0.01 8.89 -0.52
C CYS A 196 -0.26 8.01 -1.76
N SER A 197 0.52 8.17 -2.82
CA SER A 197 0.27 7.57 -4.15
C SER A 197 1.15 6.34 -4.44
N PHE A 198 1.12 5.34 -3.56
CA PHE A 198 1.99 4.14 -3.66
C PHE A 198 1.85 3.33 -4.97
N ARG A 199 0.66 3.33 -5.59
CA ARG A 199 0.39 2.67 -6.88
C ARG A 199 0.76 3.52 -8.10
N GLY A 200 1.05 4.80 -7.86
CA GLY A 200 1.32 5.80 -8.89
C GLY A 200 0.13 6.13 -9.78
N VAL A 201 -1.12 5.98 -9.30
CA VAL A 201 -2.28 6.28 -10.15
C VAL A 201 -2.29 7.76 -10.52
N GLY A 202 -2.24 8.06 -11.81
CA GLY A 202 -2.09 9.44 -12.29
C GLY A 202 -0.69 10.04 -12.09
N TRP A 203 0.32 9.21 -11.82
CA TRP A 203 1.73 9.58 -11.76
C TRP A 203 2.51 8.95 -12.91
N SER A 204 3.64 9.54 -13.30
CA SER A 204 4.51 9.00 -14.37
C SER A 204 5.12 7.64 -14.04
N PHE A 205 5.11 7.26 -12.76
CA PHE A 205 5.56 5.96 -12.26
C PHE A 205 4.41 4.96 -12.06
N GLU A 206 3.23 5.20 -12.65
CA GLU A 206 2.07 4.32 -12.57
C GLU A 206 2.44 2.85 -12.86
N THR A 207 2.03 1.96 -11.96
CA THR A 207 2.37 0.54 -12.07
C THR A 207 1.61 -0.16 -13.21
N SER A 208 2.28 -1.11 -13.88
CA SER A 208 1.64 -1.94 -14.91
C SER A 208 0.53 -2.80 -14.29
N GLY A 209 -0.72 -2.52 -14.64
CA GLY A 209 -1.90 -3.20 -14.09
C GLY A 209 -3.06 -2.26 -13.77
N ILE A 210 -2.80 -0.96 -13.66
CA ILE A 210 -3.87 0.03 -13.55
C ILE A 210 -4.66 0.12 -14.87
N PRO A 211 -6.01 0.24 -14.84
CA PRO A 211 -6.81 0.45 -16.06
C PRO A 211 -6.40 1.70 -16.84
N LYS A 212 -6.77 1.79 -18.12
CA LYS A 212 -6.53 2.99 -18.94
C LYS A 212 -7.36 4.19 -18.48
N LEU A 213 -6.92 5.41 -18.81
CA LEU A 213 -7.65 6.64 -18.45
C LEU A 213 -8.98 6.70 -19.23
N PRO A 214 -10.00 7.42 -18.70
CA PRO A 214 -11.20 7.71 -19.47
C PRO A 214 -10.86 8.40 -20.79
N LYS A 215 -11.62 8.16 -21.85
CA LYS A 215 -11.27 8.63 -23.20
C LYS A 215 -11.20 10.16 -23.27
N HIS A 216 -12.07 10.89 -22.56
CA HIS A 216 -12.00 12.35 -22.53
C HIS A 216 -10.70 12.88 -21.93
N ILE A 217 -10.13 12.18 -20.94
CA ILE A 217 -8.85 12.55 -20.32
C ILE A 217 -7.69 12.25 -21.27
N GLU A 218 -7.73 11.13 -21.98
CA GLU A 218 -6.72 10.79 -23.01
C GLU A 218 -6.68 11.85 -24.12
N LEU A 219 -7.85 12.26 -24.63
CA LEU A 219 -7.96 13.29 -25.68
C LEU A 219 -7.45 14.66 -25.20
N GLU A 220 -7.77 15.05 -23.96
CA GLU A 220 -7.31 16.30 -23.37
C GLU A 220 -5.79 16.35 -23.21
N LEU A 221 -5.20 15.24 -22.75
CA LEU A 221 -3.74 15.06 -22.63
C LEU A 221 -3.04 15.10 -24.00
N GLU A 222 -3.62 14.48 -25.02
CA GLU A 222 -3.07 14.43 -26.38
C GLU A 222 -3.13 15.79 -27.09
N GLY A 223 -3.99 16.71 -26.63
CA GLY A 223 -4.05 18.07 -27.16
C GLY A 223 -5.01 18.27 -28.31
N TYR A 224 -6.02 17.43 -28.38
CA TYR A 224 -7.17 17.63 -29.24
C TYR A 224 -8.01 18.82 -28.72
N GLU A 225 -7.54 20.06 -28.93
CA GLU A 225 -8.23 21.30 -28.55
C GLU A 225 -9.33 21.69 -29.57
N ASN A 226 -9.27 21.21 -30.82
CA ASN A 226 -10.16 21.61 -31.91
C ASN A 226 -11.57 20.96 -31.92
N SER A 227 -11.93 20.17 -30.92
CA SER A 227 -13.29 19.62 -30.80
C SER A 227 -13.73 19.51 -29.35
N SER A 228 -13.97 20.66 -28.71
CA SER A 228 -14.71 20.75 -27.43
C SER A 228 -16.00 19.90 -27.43
N GLY A 229 -16.64 19.73 -28.59
CA GLY A 229 -17.73 18.79 -28.82
C GLY A 229 -17.36 17.31 -28.64
N ASP A 230 -16.21 16.87 -29.14
CA ASP A 230 -15.75 15.47 -29.01
C ASP A 230 -15.33 15.13 -27.60
N ILE A 231 -14.63 16.04 -26.89
CA ILE A 231 -14.30 15.85 -25.48
C ILE A 231 -15.57 15.80 -24.63
N HIS A 232 -16.53 16.70 -24.87
CA HIS A 232 -17.79 16.71 -24.14
C HIS A 232 -18.62 15.45 -24.41
N LYS A 233 -18.64 14.97 -25.66
CA LYS A 233 -19.28 13.71 -26.05
C LYS A 233 -18.58 12.53 -25.39
N ALA A 234 -17.25 12.47 -25.43
CA ALA A 234 -16.45 11.43 -24.77
C ALA A 234 -16.69 11.42 -23.25
N HIS A 235 -16.76 12.58 -22.61
CA HIS A 235 -17.05 12.69 -21.17
C HIS A 235 -18.45 12.15 -20.83
N LYS A 236 -19.49 12.53 -21.60
CA LYS A 236 -20.84 11.99 -21.42
C LYS A 236 -20.85 10.46 -21.59
N THR A 237 -20.18 9.95 -22.62
CA THR A 237 -20.02 8.52 -22.85
C THR A 237 -19.32 7.86 -21.66
N ASP A 238 -18.13 8.32 -21.27
CA ASP A 238 -17.33 7.77 -20.17
C ASP A 238 -18.08 7.71 -18.83
N VAL A 239 -18.91 8.71 -18.53
CA VAL A 239 -19.72 8.75 -17.29
C VAL A 239 -20.88 7.76 -17.34
N SER A 240 -21.44 7.51 -18.51
CA SER A 240 -22.54 6.56 -18.74
C SER A 240 -22.07 5.12 -18.99
N SER A 241 -20.84 4.93 -19.46
CA SER A 241 -20.28 3.63 -19.79
C SER A 241 -19.98 2.80 -18.55
N PRO A 242 -19.95 1.45 -18.70
CA PRO A 242 -19.44 0.56 -17.66
C PRO A 242 -18.01 0.93 -17.25
N PRO A 243 -17.61 0.62 -16.00
CA PRO A 243 -16.26 0.92 -15.55
C PRO A 243 -15.21 0.15 -16.35
N THR A 244 -14.04 0.76 -16.54
CA THR A 244 -12.93 0.15 -17.28
C THR A 244 -12.20 -0.87 -16.40
N THR A 245 -11.98 -2.07 -16.93
CA THR A 245 -11.25 -3.14 -16.24
C THR A 245 -9.91 -3.40 -16.93
N SER A 246 -8.84 -3.50 -16.15
CA SER A 246 -7.49 -3.83 -16.63
C SER A 246 -7.33 -5.33 -16.87
N TYR A 247 -6.24 -5.73 -17.53
CA TYR A 247 -5.85 -7.14 -17.66
C TYR A 247 -5.59 -7.84 -16.31
N THR A 248 -5.34 -7.07 -15.24
CA THR A 248 -5.18 -7.63 -13.89
C THR A 248 -6.50 -7.82 -13.16
N GLY A 249 -7.62 -7.33 -13.70
CA GLY A 249 -8.93 -7.34 -13.05
C GLY A 249 -9.22 -6.11 -12.17
N LEU A 250 -8.28 -5.16 -12.08
CA LEU A 250 -8.52 -3.88 -11.42
C LEU A 250 -9.52 -3.05 -12.21
N ILE A 251 -10.38 -2.30 -11.52
CA ILE A 251 -11.51 -1.55 -12.04
C ILE A 251 -11.31 -0.05 -11.80
N ARG A 252 -11.64 0.77 -12.79
CA ARG A 252 -11.63 2.24 -12.73
C ARG A 252 -13.00 2.79 -13.09
N PHE A 253 -13.47 3.75 -12.29
CA PHE A 253 -14.76 4.40 -12.47
C PHE A 253 -14.57 5.84 -12.94
N SER A 254 -15.42 6.30 -13.87
CA SER A 254 -15.51 7.71 -14.26
C SER A 254 -16.58 8.46 -13.46
N SER A 255 -17.64 7.76 -13.02
CA SER A 255 -18.78 8.34 -12.29
C SER A 255 -18.64 8.20 -10.77
N ARG A 256 -18.82 9.31 -10.03
CA ARG A 256 -18.88 9.31 -8.56
C ARG A 256 -20.03 8.44 -8.03
N GLN A 257 -21.19 8.46 -8.71
CA GLN A 257 -22.36 7.72 -8.28
C GLN A 257 -22.18 6.20 -8.48
N ALA A 258 -21.63 5.79 -9.63
CA ALA A 258 -21.33 4.38 -9.89
C ALA A 258 -20.28 3.84 -8.90
N LEU A 259 -19.27 4.66 -8.61
CA LEU A 259 -18.25 4.34 -7.62
C LEU A 259 -18.84 4.18 -6.21
N LEU A 260 -19.75 5.07 -5.78
CA LEU A 260 -20.43 4.95 -4.48
C LEU A 260 -21.27 3.67 -4.37
N ARG A 261 -22.03 3.34 -5.42
CA ARG A 261 -22.83 2.10 -5.49
C ARG A 261 -21.96 0.85 -5.46
N PHE A 262 -20.74 0.92 -5.98
CA PHE A 262 -19.76 -0.17 -5.87
C PHE A 262 -19.22 -0.31 -4.45
N PHE A 263 -18.95 0.79 -3.76
CA PHE A 263 -18.31 0.82 -2.44
C PHE A 263 -19.21 0.40 -1.28
N LEU A 264 -20.37 1.02 -1.13
CA LEU A 264 -21.22 0.87 0.06
C LEU A 264 -21.50 -0.59 0.44
N PRO A 265 -22.00 -1.46 -0.47
CA PRO A 265 -22.24 -2.85 -0.12
C PRO A 265 -20.95 -3.59 0.25
N ARG A 266 -19.81 -3.26 -0.37
CA ARG A 266 -18.51 -3.91 -0.09
C ARG A 266 -17.93 -3.51 1.26
N LEU A 267 -18.09 -2.26 1.66
CA LEU A 267 -17.70 -1.81 3.00
C LEU A 267 -18.54 -2.48 4.08
N PHE A 268 -19.87 -2.55 3.88
CA PHE A 268 -20.77 -3.23 4.80
C PHE A 268 -20.46 -4.72 4.90
N LEU A 269 -20.36 -5.41 3.75
CA LEU A 269 -20.03 -6.84 3.70
C LEU A 269 -18.63 -7.11 4.26
N GLY A 270 -17.65 -6.26 3.99
CA GLY A 270 -16.30 -6.36 4.54
C GLY A 270 -16.30 -6.24 6.06
N ALA A 271 -17.01 -5.26 6.61
CA ALA A 271 -17.15 -5.09 8.06
C ALA A 271 -17.87 -6.27 8.71
N ALA A 272 -19.01 -6.71 8.15
CA ALA A 272 -19.75 -7.87 8.66
C ALA A 272 -18.91 -9.16 8.61
N THR A 273 -18.17 -9.38 7.52
CA THR A 273 -17.29 -10.54 7.37
C THR A 273 -16.14 -10.48 8.36
N LEU A 274 -15.55 -9.31 8.60
CA LEU A 274 -14.52 -9.14 9.63
C LEU A 274 -15.06 -9.46 11.02
N ASP A 275 -16.29 -9.05 11.34
CA ASP A 275 -16.91 -9.32 12.63
C ASP A 275 -17.07 -10.83 12.85
N VAL A 276 -17.54 -11.55 11.83
CA VAL A 276 -17.63 -13.03 11.84
C VAL A 276 -16.24 -13.64 12.02
N VAL A 277 -15.28 -13.32 11.16
CA VAL A 277 -13.93 -13.91 11.19
C VAL A 277 -13.26 -13.66 12.53
N LYS A 278 -13.34 -12.44 13.06
CA LYS A 278 -12.75 -12.07 14.35
C LYS A 278 -13.42 -12.81 15.50
N THR A 279 -14.73 -13.00 15.45
CA THR A 279 -15.46 -13.79 16.45
C THR A 279 -15.02 -15.25 16.41
N LEU A 280 -14.86 -15.85 15.23
CA LEU A 280 -14.35 -17.22 15.09
C LEU A 280 -12.90 -17.35 15.61
N MET A 281 -12.03 -16.40 15.29
CA MET A 281 -10.65 -16.35 15.80
C MET A 281 -10.62 -16.19 17.34
N HIS A 282 -11.59 -15.50 17.94
CA HIS A 282 -11.74 -15.37 19.40
C HIS A 282 -12.16 -16.68 20.07
N HIS A 283 -12.58 -17.70 19.34
CA HIS A 283 -12.92 -19.01 19.88
C HIS A 283 -11.84 -20.07 19.68
N ASP A 284 -10.71 -19.71 19.06
CA ASP A 284 -9.62 -20.63 18.79
C ASP A 284 -8.29 -20.10 19.39
N PRO A 285 -7.75 -20.75 20.45
CA PRO A 285 -6.51 -20.35 21.11
C PRO A 285 -5.30 -20.23 20.19
N TYR A 286 -5.32 -20.87 19.02
CA TYR A 286 -4.29 -20.70 17.99
C TYR A 286 -4.09 -19.21 17.66
N PHE A 287 -5.16 -18.46 17.46
CA PHE A 287 -5.06 -17.05 17.05
C PHE A 287 -4.56 -16.13 18.17
N TRP A 288 -4.60 -16.57 19.44
CA TRP A 288 -4.12 -15.73 20.54
C TRP A 288 -2.63 -15.95 20.82
N GLY A 289 -2.06 -17.04 20.29
CA GLY A 289 -0.62 -17.33 20.34
C GLY A 289 -0.26 -18.77 20.70
N TYR A 290 -1.22 -19.63 21.01
CA TYR A 290 -0.99 -21.05 21.32
C TYR A 290 -0.89 -21.90 20.05
N THR A 291 0.14 -21.68 19.24
CA THR A 291 0.25 -22.30 17.89
C THR A 291 0.37 -23.82 17.88
N TYR A 292 0.72 -24.43 19.01
CA TYR A 292 0.82 -25.88 19.17
C TYR A 292 -0.47 -26.53 19.67
N THR A 293 -1.53 -25.75 19.87
CA THR A 293 -2.81 -26.28 20.36
C THR A 293 -3.45 -27.22 19.34
N THR A 294 -3.86 -28.39 19.84
CA THR A 294 -4.65 -29.39 19.11
C THR A 294 -6.15 -29.26 19.40
N THR A 295 -6.54 -28.32 20.26
CA THR A 295 -7.94 -28.09 20.62
C THR A 295 -8.74 -27.70 19.39
N SER A 296 -9.84 -28.41 19.16
CA SER A 296 -10.83 -28.07 18.14
C SER A 296 -11.74 -26.94 18.64
N PRO A 297 -11.81 -25.80 17.95
CA PRO A 297 -12.73 -24.73 18.34
C PRO A 297 -14.19 -25.13 18.09
N PRO A 298 -15.16 -24.55 18.82
CA PRO A 298 -16.57 -24.92 18.72
C PRO A 298 -17.16 -24.88 17.30
N TRP A 299 -16.71 -23.92 16.48
CA TRP A 299 -17.18 -23.74 15.10
C TRP A 299 -16.65 -24.79 14.11
N LEU A 300 -15.76 -25.69 14.54
CA LEU A 300 -15.34 -26.87 13.78
C LEU A 300 -16.06 -28.15 14.21
N PHE A 301 -17.08 -28.06 15.07
CA PHE A 301 -17.96 -29.17 15.44
C PHE A 301 -17.21 -30.45 15.87
N GLY A 302 -16.10 -30.30 16.59
CA GLY A 302 -15.32 -31.42 17.11
C GLY A 302 -14.36 -32.10 16.12
N ILE A 303 -14.10 -31.51 14.96
CA ILE A 303 -13.06 -32.01 14.03
C ILE A 303 -11.69 -31.97 14.72
N ASN A 304 -11.07 -33.14 14.91
CA ASN A 304 -9.76 -33.28 15.58
C ASN A 304 -8.60 -33.64 14.64
N SER A 305 -8.86 -33.77 13.33
CA SER A 305 -7.80 -34.08 12.34
C SER A 305 -6.80 -32.91 12.25
N PRO A 306 -5.50 -33.14 12.49
CA PRO A 306 -4.49 -32.08 12.43
C PRO A 306 -4.43 -31.35 11.09
N THR A 307 -4.62 -32.09 10.00
CA THR A 307 -4.65 -31.54 8.64
C THR A 307 -5.84 -30.63 8.42
N LEU A 308 -7.03 -31.03 8.87
CA LEU A 308 -8.24 -30.22 8.73
C LEU A 308 -8.21 -28.99 9.64
N LEU A 309 -7.76 -29.15 10.89
CA LEU A 309 -7.55 -28.03 11.81
C LEU A 309 -6.59 -26.99 11.24
N ARG A 310 -5.44 -27.42 10.73
CA ARG A 310 -4.50 -26.52 10.05
C ARG A 310 -5.14 -25.87 8.84
N SER A 311 -5.81 -26.62 7.98
CA SER A 311 -6.45 -26.10 6.77
C SER A 311 -7.49 -25.02 7.11
N ALA A 312 -8.32 -25.26 8.13
CA ALA A 312 -9.32 -24.31 8.61
C ALA A 312 -8.67 -23.02 9.15
N ARG A 313 -7.62 -23.14 9.98
CA ARG A 313 -6.88 -21.98 10.52
C ARG A 313 -6.18 -21.18 9.43
N LEU A 314 -5.56 -21.84 8.45
CA LEU A 314 -4.94 -21.19 7.29
C LEU A 314 -5.97 -20.47 6.43
N LEU A 315 -7.11 -21.11 6.15
CA LEU A 315 -8.21 -20.49 5.40
C LEU A 315 -8.76 -19.27 6.14
N LEU A 316 -9.04 -19.39 7.44
CA LEU A 316 -9.56 -18.30 8.25
C LEU A 316 -8.54 -17.13 8.34
N SER A 317 -7.25 -17.44 8.44
CA SER A 317 -6.17 -16.45 8.38
C SER A 317 -6.14 -15.72 7.04
N PHE A 318 -6.22 -16.47 5.93
CA PHE A 318 -6.22 -15.91 4.58
C PHE A 318 -7.45 -15.02 4.33
N VAL A 319 -8.65 -15.48 4.72
CA VAL A 319 -9.89 -14.69 4.63
C VAL A 319 -9.77 -13.44 5.50
N GLY A 320 -9.31 -13.57 6.75
CA GLY A 320 -9.15 -12.45 7.67
C GLY A 320 -8.23 -11.36 7.13
N ILE A 321 -7.03 -11.72 6.67
CA ILE A 321 -6.09 -10.76 6.07
C ILE A 321 -6.68 -10.16 4.79
N SER A 322 -7.24 -11.00 3.91
CA SER A 322 -7.76 -10.53 2.61
C SER A 322 -8.90 -9.54 2.78
N VAL A 323 -9.86 -9.84 3.67
CA VAL A 323 -11.00 -8.95 3.93
C VAL A 323 -10.55 -7.68 4.65
N ALA A 324 -9.62 -7.78 5.62
CA ALA A 324 -9.07 -6.61 6.32
C ALA A 324 -8.39 -5.65 5.34
N LEU A 325 -7.51 -6.17 4.49
CA LEU A 325 -6.79 -5.38 3.48
C LEU A 325 -7.72 -4.79 2.42
N ASN A 326 -8.69 -5.57 1.92
CA ASN A 326 -9.68 -5.02 0.99
C ASN A 326 -10.46 -3.89 1.65
N THR A 327 -10.98 -4.10 2.86
CA THR A 327 -11.82 -3.11 3.55
C THR A 327 -11.05 -1.82 3.84
N ILE A 328 -9.82 -1.90 4.38
CA ILE A 328 -9.04 -0.69 4.69
C ILE A 328 -8.65 0.08 3.41
N PHE A 329 -8.29 -0.61 2.33
CA PHE A 329 -7.94 0.07 1.08
C PHE A 329 -9.15 0.71 0.39
N LEU A 330 -10.37 0.19 0.57
CA LEU A 330 -11.60 0.84 0.09
C LEU A 330 -11.83 2.20 0.78
N LEU A 331 -11.31 2.43 1.99
CA LEU A 331 -11.45 3.71 2.69
C LEU A 331 -10.67 4.85 2.01
N GLY A 332 -9.57 4.54 1.31
CA GLY A 332 -8.74 5.55 0.62
C GLY A 332 -9.55 6.33 -0.43
N PRO A 333 -10.07 5.67 -1.48
CA PRO A 333 -10.95 6.32 -2.46
C PRO A 333 -12.19 6.99 -1.84
N LEU A 334 -12.77 6.42 -0.77
CA LEU A 334 -13.89 7.05 -0.06
C LEU A 334 -13.47 8.44 0.47
N PHE A 335 -12.30 8.49 1.11
CA PHE A 335 -11.72 9.72 1.64
C PHE A 335 -11.38 10.72 0.52
N PHE A 336 -10.62 10.32 -0.50
CA PHE A 336 -10.19 11.24 -1.56
C PHE A 336 -11.34 11.73 -2.44
N VAL A 337 -12.29 10.86 -2.81
CA VAL A 337 -13.38 11.22 -3.73
C VAL A 337 -14.54 11.91 -3.02
N PHE A 338 -14.89 11.52 -1.79
CA PHE A 338 -16.10 12.01 -1.12
C PHE A 338 -15.81 13.00 0.02
N VAL A 339 -14.74 12.82 0.79
CA VAL A 339 -14.40 13.72 1.91
C VAL A 339 -13.58 14.91 1.44
N LEU A 340 -12.47 14.68 0.73
CA LEU A 340 -11.68 15.76 0.13
C LEU A 340 -12.36 16.28 -1.13
N SER A 341 -12.70 15.38 -2.06
CA SER A 341 -13.38 15.65 -3.33
C SER A 341 -12.63 16.57 -4.29
N SER A 342 -13.03 16.56 -5.56
CA SER A 342 -12.43 17.46 -6.57
C SER A 342 -12.60 18.94 -6.27
N LYS A 343 -13.55 19.30 -5.40
CA LYS A 343 -13.77 20.69 -4.96
C LYS A 343 -12.67 21.22 -4.03
N ARG A 344 -11.86 20.36 -3.40
CA ARG A 344 -10.76 20.78 -2.49
C ARG A 344 -9.38 20.45 -3.05
N ILE A 345 -9.23 19.28 -3.67
CA ILE A 345 -7.94 18.78 -4.14
C ILE A 345 -7.83 18.67 -5.67
N GLY A 346 -8.78 19.26 -6.41
CA GLY A 346 -8.73 19.31 -7.86
C GLY A 346 -8.88 17.94 -8.51
N LEU A 347 -8.05 17.66 -9.53
CA LEU A 347 -8.15 16.44 -10.33
C LEU A 347 -8.04 15.17 -9.46
N ARG A 348 -7.22 15.19 -8.41
CA ARG A 348 -6.95 14.05 -7.52
C ARG A 348 -8.16 13.55 -6.74
N GLY A 349 -9.18 14.38 -6.58
CA GLY A 349 -10.46 13.96 -5.99
C GLY A 349 -11.40 13.27 -6.99
N ALA A 350 -10.98 13.08 -8.25
CA ALA A 350 -11.80 12.46 -9.28
C ALA A 350 -11.85 10.93 -9.12
N PRO A 351 -13.00 10.29 -9.43
CA PRO A 351 -13.17 8.83 -9.40
C PRO A 351 -12.10 8.06 -10.16
N PHE A 352 -11.69 8.55 -11.33
CA PHE A 352 -10.80 7.79 -12.21
C PHE A 352 -9.35 7.72 -11.70
N LEU A 353 -8.94 8.67 -10.84
CA LEU A 353 -7.65 8.61 -10.14
C LEU A 353 -7.70 7.79 -8.84
N ASN A 354 -8.88 7.30 -8.45
CA ASN A 354 -9.09 6.58 -7.20
C ASN A 354 -9.74 5.20 -7.44
N PRO A 355 -9.08 4.29 -8.18
CA PRO A 355 -9.62 2.96 -8.46
C PRO A 355 -9.90 2.18 -7.15
N PRO A 356 -11.11 1.64 -6.96
CA PRO A 356 -11.54 1.02 -5.70
C PRO A 356 -10.91 -0.34 -5.43
N THR A 357 -10.40 -1.02 -6.45
CA THR A 357 -9.93 -2.40 -6.34
C THR A 357 -8.42 -2.41 -6.19
N PHE A 358 -7.94 -3.28 -5.30
CA PHE A 358 -6.52 -3.45 -4.98
C PHE A 358 -6.03 -4.88 -5.22
N PHE A 359 -6.96 -5.83 -5.28
CA PHE A 359 -6.74 -7.21 -5.64
C PHE A 359 -7.22 -7.45 -7.08
N GLY A 360 -6.47 -8.27 -7.81
CA GLY A 360 -6.78 -8.64 -9.18
C GLY A 360 -7.78 -9.79 -9.31
N SER A 361 -7.98 -10.28 -10.54
CA SER A 361 -8.84 -11.44 -10.82
C SER A 361 -8.21 -12.75 -10.34
N ILE A 362 -9.04 -13.63 -9.78
CA ILE A 362 -8.66 -15.00 -9.44
C ILE A 362 -8.28 -15.82 -10.67
N ASP A 363 -8.77 -15.45 -11.86
CA ASP A 363 -8.41 -16.10 -13.12
C ASP A 363 -6.90 -16.07 -13.37
N LEU A 364 -6.19 -15.08 -12.83
CA LEU A 364 -4.74 -14.98 -12.96
C LEU A 364 -4.03 -16.03 -12.11
N VAL A 365 -4.62 -16.43 -10.98
CA VAL A 365 -4.14 -17.56 -10.18
C VAL A 365 -4.37 -18.87 -10.93
N LEU A 366 -5.57 -19.05 -11.51
CA LEU A 366 -5.88 -20.23 -12.31
C LEU A 366 -4.96 -20.32 -13.54
N ASN A 367 -4.70 -19.21 -14.24
CA ASN A 367 -3.93 -19.24 -15.48
C ASN A 367 -2.41 -19.18 -15.30
N LYS A 368 -1.92 -18.57 -14.22
CA LYS A 368 -0.48 -18.32 -13.98
C LYS A 368 0.05 -18.87 -12.65
N GLY A 369 -0.76 -19.63 -11.92
CA GLY A 369 -0.34 -20.27 -10.66
C GLY A 369 0.14 -19.28 -9.60
N LEU A 370 1.20 -19.65 -8.90
CA LEU A 370 1.77 -18.87 -7.80
C LEU A 370 2.32 -17.53 -8.28
N ALA A 371 2.84 -17.46 -9.50
CA ALA A 371 3.24 -16.20 -10.11
C ALA A 371 2.04 -15.28 -10.31
N GLY A 372 0.90 -15.82 -10.76
CA GLY A 372 -0.37 -15.09 -10.88
C GLY A 372 -0.90 -14.60 -9.54
N PHE A 373 -0.80 -15.43 -8.50
CA PHE A 373 -1.17 -15.09 -7.14
C PHE A 373 -0.44 -13.82 -6.67
N TRP A 374 0.89 -13.79 -6.71
CA TRP A 374 1.64 -12.66 -6.16
C TRP A 374 1.78 -11.47 -7.11
N SER A 375 1.87 -11.71 -8.42
CA SER A 375 2.12 -10.63 -9.39
C SER A 375 0.86 -9.97 -9.92
N SER A 376 -0.34 -10.49 -9.64
CA SER A 376 -1.56 -9.89 -10.21
C SER A 376 -2.75 -9.93 -9.28
N TYR A 377 -2.94 -11.03 -8.54
CA TYR A 377 -4.10 -11.19 -7.66
C TYR A 377 -3.91 -10.50 -6.31
N TRP A 378 -2.85 -10.86 -5.56
CA TRP A 378 -2.54 -10.32 -4.23
C TRP A 378 -2.25 -8.82 -4.31
N HIS A 379 -2.56 -8.06 -3.26
CA HIS A 379 -2.62 -6.59 -3.30
C HIS A 379 -1.50 -5.91 -4.11
N GLN A 380 -1.85 -5.04 -5.06
CA GLN A 380 -0.88 -4.40 -5.97
C GLN A 380 -0.33 -3.06 -5.44
N THR A 381 -0.67 -2.68 -4.21
CA THR A 381 -0.40 -1.36 -3.62
C THR A 381 1.09 -0.99 -3.57
N PHE A 382 1.94 -1.94 -3.20
CA PHE A 382 3.34 -1.68 -2.82
C PHE A 382 4.35 -2.00 -3.94
N ARG A 383 3.85 -2.37 -5.13
CA ARG A 383 4.65 -2.91 -6.23
C ARG A 383 5.82 -2.00 -6.63
N TYR A 384 5.59 -0.69 -6.73
CA TYR A 384 6.59 0.23 -7.25
C TYR A 384 7.88 0.24 -6.40
N ALA A 385 7.74 0.33 -5.07
CA ALA A 385 8.89 0.37 -4.17
C ALA A 385 9.73 -0.91 -4.20
N PHE A 386 9.09 -2.07 -4.36
CA PHE A 386 9.80 -3.34 -4.50
C PHE A 386 10.50 -3.51 -5.85
N GLN A 387 9.99 -2.86 -6.90
CA GLN A 387 10.57 -2.93 -8.25
C GLN A 387 11.68 -1.91 -8.49
N ALA A 388 11.61 -0.72 -7.86
CA ALA A 388 12.57 0.37 -8.04
C ALA A 388 14.05 -0.06 -7.90
N PRO A 389 14.48 -0.78 -6.84
CA PRO A 389 15.87 -1.22 -6.72
C PRO A 389 16.24 -2.26 -7.78
N ALA A 390 15.31 -3.16 -8.16
CA ALA A 390 15.57 -4.14 -9.21
C ALA A 390 15.84 -3.46 -10.56
N THR A 391 15.03 -2.46 -10.94
CA THR A 391 15.23 -1.71 -12.17
C THR A 391 16.61 -1.04 -12.21
N ARG A 392 17.02 -0.39 -11.11
CA ARG A 392 18.33 0.28 -11.02
C ARG A 392 19.50 -0.71 -11.01
N LEU A 393 19.35 -1.84 -10.32
CA LEU A 393 20.37 -2.90 -10.31
C LEU A 393 20.54 -3.51 -11.70
N LEU A 394 19.45 -3.80 -12.40
CA LEU A 394 19.49 -4.37 -13.75
C LEU A 394 20.13 -3.41 -14.75
N SER A 395 19.82 -2.11 -14.67
CA SER A 395 20.49 -1.11 -15.51
C SER A 395 21.99 -1.02 -15.20
N PHE A 396 22.37 -1.05 -13.92
CA PHE A 396 23.79 -1.01 -13.52
C PHE A 396 24.55 -2.24 -14.01
N LEU A 397 23.92 -3.41 -13.98
CA LEU A 397 24.51 -4.67 -14.45
C LEU A 397 24.39 -4.89 -15.97
N ASN A 398 23.80 -3.95 -16.71
CA ASN A 398 23.48 -4.08 -18.15
C ASN A 398 22.71 -5.37 -18.48
N VAL A 399 21.76 -5.76 -17.63
CA VAL A 399 20.91 -6.95 -17.84
C VAL A 399 19.54 -6.51 -18.36
N GLU A 400 19.15 -7.02 -19.52
CA GLU A 400 17.83 -6.77 -20.11
C GLU A 400 16.71 -7.21 -19.14
N PRO A 401 15.82 -6.31 -18.68
CA PRO A 401 14.81 -6.65 -17.67
C PRO A 401 13.86 -7.78 -18.09
N ARG A 402 13.57 -7.90 -19.39
CA ARG A 402 12.69 -8.95 -19.91
C ARG A 402 13.35 -10.30 -20.09
N SER A 403 14.68 -10.39 -19.97
CA SER A 403 15.43 -11.65 -20.03
C SER A 403 15.08 -12.57 -18.85
N GLN A 404 15.38 -13.87 -18.98
CA GLN A 404 15.17 -14.82 -17.87
C GLN A 404 15.97 -14.41 -16.63
N LYS A 405 17.23 -14.01 -16.81
CA LYS A 405 18.10 -13.50 -15.74
C LYS A 405 17.51 -12.25 -15.08
N GLY A 406 17.03 -11.29 -15.88
CA GLY A 406 16.39 -10.07 -15.38
C GLY A 406 15.15 -10.35 -14.54
N ARG A 407 14.27 -11.24 -15.01
CA ARG A 407 13.06 -11.64 -14.29
C ARG A 407 13.38 -12.34 -12.96
N LEU A 408 14.40 -13.22 -12.94
CA LEU A 408 14.82 -13.91 -11.72
C LEU A 408 15.39 -12.93 -10.68
N ILE A 409 16.31 -12.04 -11.08
CA ILE A 409 16.87 -11.02 -10.18
C ILE A 409 15.75 -10.17 -9.58
N GLY A 410 14.83 -9.68 -10.43
CA GLY A 410 13.70 -8.87 -9.98
C GLY A 410 12.76 -9.63 -9.02
N LEU A 411 12.48 -10.91 -9.31
CA LEU A 411 11.64 -11.77 -8.48
C LEU A 411 12.24 -11.96 -7.08
N TRP A 412 13.49 -12.41 -7.00
CA TRP A 412 14.16 -12.70 -5.73
C TRP A 412 14.38 -11.44 -4.91
N LEU A 413 14.75 -10.33 -5.54
CA LEU A 413 14.92 -9.06 -4.84
C LEU A 413 13.60 -8.54 -4.28
N ALA A 414 12.51 -8.58 -5.05
CA ALA A 414 11.20 -8.14 -4.60
C ALA A 414 10.71 -8.97 -3.39
N PHE A 415 10.86 -10.30 -3.43
CA PHE A 415 10.48 -11.16 -2.32
C PHE A 415 11.41 -11.06 -1.11
N ALA A 416 12.71 -10.80 -1.31
CA ALA A 416 13.62 -10.52 -0.20
C ALA A 416 13.24 -9.23 0.52
N LEU A 417 12.93 -8.16 -0.23
CA LEU A 417 12.46 -6.89 0.36
C LEU A 417 11.11 -7.06 1.06
N SER A 418 10.17 -7.79 0.46
CA SER A 418 8.90 -8.14 1.12
C SER A 418 9.14 -8.94 2.41
N GLY A 419 10.07 -9.90 2.40
CA GLY A 419 10.46 -10.65 3.58
C GLY A 419 11.04 -9.77 4.68
N LEU A 420 11.92 -8.83 4.33
CA LEU A 420 12.53 -7.88 5.28
C LEU A 420 11.49 -6.95 5.90
N LEU A 421 10.51 -6.48 5.11
CA LEU A 421 9.38 -5.68 5.60
C LEU A 421 8.62 -6.42 6.70
N HIS A 422 8.22 -7.67 6.43
CA HIS A 422 7.44 -8.45 7.40
C HIS A 422 8.29 -8.97 8.57
N ALA A 423 9.57 -9.24 8.37
CA ALA A 423 10.52 -9.56 9.45
C ALA A 423 10.76 -8.37 10.36
N SER A 424 10.81 -7.15 9.83
CA SER A 424 10.91 -5.93 10.63
C SER A 424 9.69 -5.80 11.55
N GLY A 425 8.48 -6.01 11.03
CA GLY A 425 7.27 -6.05 11.85
C GLY A 425 7.32 -7.14 12.92
N SER A 426 7.76 -8.36 12.57
CA SER A 426 7.91 -9.48 13.51
C SER A 426 8.90 -9.19 14.64
N THR A 427 9.98 -8.48 14.34
CA THR A 427 11.03 -8.11 15.31
C THR A 427 10.50 -7.17 16.38
N THR A 428 9.56 -6.29 16.03
CA THR A 428 9.02 -5.28 16.94
C THR A 428 7.84 -5.79 17.76
N GLN A 429 7.40 -7.04 17.59
CA GLN A 429 6.31 -7.62 18.39
C GLN A 429 6.75 -7.90 19.82
N LEU A 430 5.77 -7.98 20.72
CA LEU A 430 5.97 -8.30 22.14
C LEU A 430 6.03 -9.82 22.41
N GLY A 431 5.52 -10.62 21.48
CA GLY A 431 5.50 -12.08 21.59
C GLY A 431 6.79 -12.75 21.12
N ASP A 432 6.83 -14.07 21.26
CA ASP A 432 7.99 -14.90 20.92
C ASP A 432 7.98 -15.27 19.43
N THR A 433 8.42 -14.33 18.61
CA THR A 433 8.44 -14.40 17.15
C THR A 433 9.80 -14.84 16.61
N ARG A 434 9.86 -15.16 15.32
CA ARG A 434 11.07 -15.61 14.62
C ARG A 434 11.24 -14.86 13.29
N PRO A 435 11.65 -13.59 13.29
CA PRO A 435 11.66 -12.73 12.10
C PRO A 435 12.27 -13.35 10.84
N LEU A 436 13.45 -13.96 10.96
CA LEU A 436 14.16 -14.55 9.82
C LEU A 436 13.64 -15.94 9.43
N ARG A 437 13.26 -16.76 10.41
CA ARG A 437 12.81 -18.14 10.18
C ARG A 437 11.31 -18.25 9.89
N GLY A 438 10.54 -17.19 10.18
CA GLY A 438 9.12 -17.08 9.94
C GLY A 438 8.83 -16.22 8.71
N PRO A 439 8.47 -14.94 8.86
CA PRO A 439 8.04 -14.09 7.74
C PRO A 439 9.08 -13.96 6.62
N PHE A 440 10.36 -13.75 6.92
CA PHE A 440 11.38 -13.65 5.86
C PHE A 440 11.48 -14.93 5.03
N ALA A 441 11.53 -16.10 5.69
CA ALA A 441 11.53 -17.41 5.05
C ALA A 441 10.24 -17.66 4.24
N PHE A 442 9.08 -17.24 4.76
CA PHE A 442 7.80 -17.32 4.03
C PHE A 442 7.90 -16.59 2.68
N PHE A 443 8.31 -15.32 2.67
CA PHE A 443 8.36 -14.56 1.42
C PHE A 443 9.44 -15.07 0.46
N LEU A 444 10.63 -15.45 0.95
CA LEU A 444 11.64 -16.07 0.08
C LEU A 444 11.16 -17.39 -0.54
N SER A 445 10.41 -18.20 0.21
CA SER A 445 9.84 -19.44 -0.32
C SER A 445 8.88 -19.18 -1.49
N GLN A 446 8.24 -18.03 -1.58
CA GLN A 446 7.38 -17.71 -2.71
C GLN A 446 8.17 -17.50 -4.01
N ALA A 447 9.34 -16.85 -3.94
CA ALA A 447 10.25 -16.75 -5.09
C ALA A 447 10.74 -18.14 -5.53
N LEU A 448 11.06 -19.01 -4.57
CA LEU A 448 11.42 -20.39 -4.84
C LEU A 448 10.27 -21.15 -5.52
N GLY A 449 9.07 -21.10 -4.96
CA GLY A 449 7.89 -21.77 -5.50
C GLY A 449 7.55 -21.32 -6.92
N ILE A 450 7.64 -20.02 -7.19
CA ILE A 450 7.45 -19.46 -8.53
C ILE A 450 8.51 -19.98 -9.50
N THR A 451 9.77 -20.01 -9.08
CA THR A 451 10.88 -20.52 -9.89
C THR A 451 10.69 -22.00 -10.21
N LEU A 452 10.34 -22.82 -9.22
CA LEU A 452 10.09 -24.25 -9.39
C LEU A 452 8.88 -24.50 -10.30
N GLN A 453 7.73 -23.87 -10.03
CA GLN A 453 6.54 -24.02 -10.86
C GLN A 453 6.83 -23.61 -12.31
N THR A 454 7.52 -22.49 -12.51
CA THR A 454 7.92 -22.03 -13.84
C THR A 454 8.80 -23.06 -14.54
N PHE A 455 9.82 -23.59 -13.87
CA PHE A 455 10.72 -24.60 -14.44
C PHE A 455 9.98 -25.86 -14.90
N PHE A 456 9.06 -26.40 -14.09
CA PHE A 456 8.31 -27.61 -14.44
C PHE A 456 7.23 -27.38 -15.50
N THR A 457 6.67 -26.17 -15.59
CA THR A 457 5.59 -25.85 -16.54
C THR A 457 6.07 -25.32 -17.89
N GLN A 458 7.32 -24.84 -17.99
CA GLN A 458 7.86 -24.16 -19.19
C GLN A 458 7.76 -24.98 -20.49
N LYS A 459 7.73 -26.31 -20.40
CA LYS A 459 7.71 -27.23 -21.55
C LYS A 459 6.41 -28.02 -21.70
N ALA A 460 5.45 -27.85 -20.80
CA ALA A 460 4.23 -28.64 -20.78
C ALA A 460 3.11 -27.92 -21.55
N GLN A 461 2.77 -28.43 -22.74
CA GLN A 461 1.49 -28.08 -23.37
C GLN A 461 0.40 -28.91 -22.69
N GLN A 462 -0.52 -28.23 -22.01
CA GLN A 462 -1.59 -28.84 -21.23
C GLN A 462 -2.93 -28.22 -21.65
N PRO A 463 -4.02 -29.02 -21.73
CA PRO A 463 -5.36 -28.49 -21.87
C PRO A 463 -5.67 -27.45 -20.79
N LEU A 464 -6.51 -26.46 -21.12
CA LEU A 464 -6.77 -25.31 -20.25
C LEU A 464 -7.19 -25.71 -18.83
N LEU A 465 -8.14 -26.64 -18.71
CA LEU A 465 -8.66 -27.10 -17.43
C LEU A 465 -7.60 -27.81 -16.59
N SER A 466 -6.82 -28.70 -17.20
CA SER A 466 -5.72 -29.40 -16.52
C SER A 466 -4.67 -28.42 -16.01
N ARG A 467 -4.33 -27.40 -16.81
CA ARG A 467 -3.42 -26.33 -16.40
C ARG A 467 -3.99 -25.52 -15.24
N GLN A 468 -5.26 -25.12 -15.32
CA GLN A 468 -5.92 -24.31 -14.29
C GLN A 468 -6.03 -25.06 -12.95
N PHE A 469 -6.45 -26.32 -13.01
CA PHE A 469 -6.51 -27.19 -11.84
C PHE A 469 -5.11 -27.41 -11.25
N GLY A 470 -4.11 -27.74 -12.07
CA GLY A 470 -2.74 -27.94 -11.62
C GLY A 470 -2.14 -26.68 -10.98
N ASN A 471 -2.39 -25.51 -11.56
CA ASN A 471 -1.98 -24.23 -11.00
C ASN A 471 -2.63 -23.95 -9.64
N LEU A 472 -3.95 -24.15 -9.53
CA LEU A 472 -4.68 -23.95 -8.28
C LEU A 472 -4.20 -24.92 -7.20
N LEU A 473 -4.08 -26.21 -7.55
CA LEU A 473 -3.60 -27.24 -6.64
C LEU A 473 -2.18 -26.93 -6.14
N PHE A 474 -1.28 -26.53 -7.05
CA PHE A 474 0.08 -26.12 -6.67
C PHE A 474 0.05 -24.95 -5.68
N VAL A 475 -0.75 -23.92 -5.92
CA VAL A 475 -0.87 -22.78 -5.00
C VAL A 475 -1.39 -23.22 -3.63
N ILE A 476 -2.45 -24.04 -3.58
CA ILE A 476 -3.04 -24.53 -2.32
C ILE A 476 -2.01 -25.35 -1.54
N VAL A 477 -1.37 -26.33 -2.19
CA VAL A 477 -0.37 -27.19 -1.55
C VAL A 477 0.85 -26.38 -1.09
N TRP A 478 1.36 -25.48 -1.95
CA TRP A 478 2.49 -24.63 -1.60
C TRP A 478 2.20 -23.75 -0.39
N MET A 479 1.01 -23.11 -0.36
CA MET A 479 0.58 -22.28 0.76
C MET A 479 0.31 -23.09 2.02
N TYR A 480 -0.22 -24.31 1.92
CA TYR A 480 -0.43 -25.18 3.08
C TYR A 480 0.86 -25.44 3.86
N PHE A 481 1.98 -25.64 3.15
CA PHE A 481 3.29 -25.89 3.77
C PHE A 481 4.03 -24.61 4.15
N THR A 482 3.89 -23.53 3.38
CA THR A 482 4.69 -22.31 3.60
C THR A 482 3.99 -21.26 4.47
N ALA A 483 2.67 -21.09 4.37
CA ALA A 483 1.93 -20.08 5.13
C ALA A 483 2.07 -20.16 6.66
N PRO A 484 2.22 -21.35 7.30
CA PRO A 484 2.50 -21.43 8.74
C PRO A 484 3.73 -20.61 9.18
N LEU A 485 4.74 -20.46 8.33
CA LEU A 485 5.92 -19.63 8.61
C LEU A 485 5.53 -18.17 8.92
N LEU A 486 4.46 -17.66 8.31
CA LEU A 486 3.95 -16.31 8.55
C LEU A 486 2.84 -16.29 9.60
N VAL A 487 1.82 -17.12 9.47
CA VAL A 487 0.62 -17.01 10.30
C VAL A 487 0.82 -17.48 11.73
N ASP A 488 1.74 -18.43 11.96
CA ASP A 488 2.12 -18.84 13.32
C ASP A 488 2.92 -17.72 14.00
N ASP A 489 3.73 -16.98 13.24
CA ASP A 489 4.46 -15.83 13.74
C ASP A 489 3.50 -14.70 14.12
N PHE A 490 2.48 -14.45 13.29
CA PHE A 490 1.40 -13.51 13.58
C PHE A 490 0.62 -13.88 14.85
N ALA A 491 0.34 -15.17 15.03
CA ALA A 491 -0.29 -15.67 16.25
C ALA A 491 0.60 -15.47 17.48
N LYS A 492 1.84 -15.96 17.43
CA LYS A 492 2.79 -15.84 18.55
C LYS A 492 3.07 -14.41 18.93
N GLY A 493 3.16 -13.51 17.96
CA GLY A 493 3.40 -12.10 18.20
C GLY A 493 2.14 -11.29 18.51
N GLY A 494 0.94 -11.88 18.46
CA GLY A 494 -0.32 -11.24 18.83
C GLY A 494 -0.96 -10.34 17.76
N VAL A 495 -0.59 -10.45 16.47
CA VAL A 495 -1.19 -9.66 15.38
C VAL A 495 -2.70 -9.88 15.32
N TRP A 496 -3.15 -11.12 15.46
CA TRP A 496 -4.58 -11.47 15.39
C TRP A 496 -5.40 -10.90 16.54
N LEU A 497 -4.78 -10.36 17.59
CA LEU A 497 -5.47 -9.65 18.67
C LEU A 497 -5.94 -8.24 18.26
N TYR A 498 -5.50 -7.75 17.09
CA TYR A 498 -5.95 -6.49 16.53
C TYR A 498 -7.45 -6.49 16.27
N GLU A 499 -8.11 -5.37 16.56
CA GLU A 499 -9.53 -5.19 16.31
C GLU A 499 -9.73 -4.18 15.16
N PRO A 500 -9.99 -4.67 13.93
CA PRO A 500 -10.11 -3.80 12.76
C PRO A 500 -11.43 -3.02 12.72
N LEU A 501 -12.40 -3.33 13.57
CA LEU A 501 -13.72 -2.70 13.64
C LEU A 501 -13.82 -1.83 14.89
N ILE A 502 -14.66 -0.79 14.83
CA ILE A 502 -14.96 0.06 15.99
C ILE A 502 -15.89 -0.68 16.96
N ILE A 503 -16.87 -1.41 16.41
CA ILE A 503 -17.87 -2.17 17.16
C ILE A 503 -18.00 -3.59 16.62
N SER A 504 -18.39 -4.53 17.49
CA SER A 504 -18.72 -5.91 17.13
C SER A 504 -20.18 -6.24 17.48
N PRO A 505 -21.10 -6.22 16.50
CA PRO A 505 -22.46 -6.71 16.69
C PRO A 505 -22.56 -8.14 17.20
N LEU A 506 -21.72 -9.07 16.72
CA LEU A 506 -21.74 -10.47 17.17
C LEU A 506 -21.35 -10.61 18.65
N ARG A 507 -20.33 -9.89 19.12
CA ARG A 507 -19.96 -9.89 20.54
C ARG A 507 -21.06 -9.25 21.40
N LEU A 508 -21.68 -8.17 20.92
CA LEU A 508 -22.84 -7.56 21.58
C LEU A 508 -24.01 -8.55 21.72
N LEU A 509 -24.25 -9.38 20.72
CA LEU A 509 -25.27 -10.45 20.73
C LEU A 509 -24.85 -11.68 21.54
N GLY A 510 -23.68 -11.67 22.19
CA GLY A 510 -23.22 -12.75 23.06
C GLY A 510 -22.52 -13.92 22.36
N TRP A 511 -22.16 -13.76 21.09
CA TRP A 511 -21.42 -14.77 20.30
C TRP A 511 -19.89 -14.69 20.50
N GLY A 512 -19.40 -13.69 21.24
CA GLY A 512 -18.00 -13.58 21.64
C GLY A 512 -17.59 -14.55 22.74
N GLN A 513 -16.38 -14.39 23.27
CA GLN A 513 -15.96 -15.08 24.48
C GLN A 513 -16.71 -14.59 25.73
N ALA A 514 -16.61 -15.35 26.83
CA ALA A 514 -17.33 -15.04 28.06
C ALA A 514 -17.07 -13.60 28.57
N ASP A 515 -15.85 -13.10 28.39
CA ASP A 515 -15.39 -11.77 28.80
C ASP A 515 -15.55 -10.67 27.72
N ASP A 516 -16.00 -11.02 26.52
CA ASP A 516 -16.30 -10.09 25.42
C ASP A 516 -17.69 -9.43 25.57
N ARG A 517 -18.63 -10.05 26.31
CA ARG A 517 -20.02 -9.56 26.44
C ARG A 517 -20.13 -8.15 27.01
N GLN A 518 -19.13 -7.74 27.80
CA GLN A 518 -19.07 -6.42 28.43
C GLN A 518 -18.31 -5.38 27.59
N ASP A 519 -17.73 -5.77 26.44
CA ASP A 519 -16.78 -4.94 25.69
C ASP A 519 -16.89 -5.11 24.17
N TRP A 520 -17.99 -4.61 23.61
CA TRP A 520 -18.26 -4.61 22.16
C TRP A 520 -17.78 -3.33 21.45
N ILE A 521 -17.22 -2.36 22.19
CA ILE A 521 -16.56 -1.15 21.66
C ILE A 521 -15.06 -1.40 21.63
N LEU A 522 -14.56 -1.78 20.46
CA LEU A 522 -13.24 -2.40 20.35
C LEU A 522 -12.06 -1.40 20.36
N TRP A 523 -12.35 -0.10 20.20
CA TRP A 523 -11.33 0.96 20.09
C TRP A 523 -11.14 1.79 21.37
N LYS A 524 -11.75 1.38 22.50
CA LYS A 524 -11.78 2.14 23.76
C LYS A 524 -10.41 2.59 24.28
N ASP A 525 -9.36 1.82 24.01
CA ASP A 525 -7.98 2.11 24.43
C ASP A 525 -7.01 2.20 23.24
N LEU A 526 -7.48 2.42 22.01
CA LEU A 526 -6.61 2.38 20.83
C LEU A 526 -5.48 3.42 20.89
N VAL A 527 -5.73 4.59 21.48
CA VAL A 527 -4.77 5.70 21.60
C VAL A 527 -4.72 6.17 23.04
N ARG A 528 -3.52 6.40 23.57
CA ARG A 528 -3.29 6.92 24.92
C ARG A 528 -2.29 8.06 24.91
N TRP A 529 -2.56 9.12 25.67
CA TRP A 529 -1.55 10.13 25.96
C TRP A 529 -0.55 9.60 27.01
N ARG A 530 0.74 9.61 26.68
CA ARG A 530 1.83 9.33 27.62
C ARG A 530 2.52 10.63 27.97
N THR A 531 2.73 10.86 29.27
CA THR A 531 3.56 11.95 29.79
C THR A 531 4.82 11.34 30.39
N GLY A 532 5.97 11.66 29.80
CA GLY A 532 7.28 11.21 30.26
C GLY A 532 8.04 12.30 31.00
N SER A 533 9.32 12.04 31.29
CA SER A 533 10.20 13.00 31.99
C SER A 533 10.67 14.18 31.11
N SER A 534 10.52 14.06 29.79
CA SER A 534 10.90 15.09 28.82
C SER A 534 9.91 15.17 27.67
N TRP A 535 10.05 16.21 26.84
CA TRP A 535 9.25 16.36 25.61
C TRP A 535 9.49 15.21 24.62
N TRP A 536 10.65 14.55 24.65
CA TRP A 536 10.95 13.40 23.79
C TRP A 536 10.25 12.11 24.23
N ASP A 537 9.89 11.99 25.51
CA ASP A 537 9.14 10.84 26.07
C ASP A 537 7.64 11.16 26.30
N THR A 538 7.13 12.22 25.66
CA THR A 538 5.74 12.67 25.82
C THR A 538 5.03 12.72 24.48
N GLY A 539 3.89 12.04 24.34
CA GLY A 539 3.15 12.00 23.08
C GLY A 539 2.04 10.96 23.04
N LEU A 540 1.54 10.68 21.84
CA LEU A 540 0.51 9.66 21.61
C LEU A 540 1.15 8.27 21.51
N ALA A 541 0.68 7.35 22.33
CA ALA A 541 1.01 5.92 22.31
C ALA A 541 -0.15 5.09 21.76
N PHE A 542 0.17 4.02 21.04
CA PHE A 542 -0.77 3.12 20.34
C PHE A 542 -0.55 1.65 20.73
#